data_AF-Q96PM5-F1
#
_entry.id   AF-Q96PM5-F1
#
_cell.length_a   1.000
_cell.length_b   1.000
_cell.length_c   1.000
_cell.angle_alpha   90.00
_cell.angle_beta   90.00
_cell.angle_gamma   90.00
#
_symmetry.space_group_name_H-M   'P 1'
#
loop_
_entity.id
_entity.type
_entity.pdbx_description
1 polymer ?
#
loop_
_entity_poly.entity_id
_entity_poly.type
_entity_poly.pdbx_seq_one_letter_code
_entity_poly.pdbx_strand_id
1 'polypeptide(L)'
;MAATAREDGASGQERGQRGCEHYDRGCLLKAPCCDKLYTCRLCHDNNEDHQLDRFKVKEVQCINCEKIQHAQQTCEECSTLFGEYYCDICHLFDKDKKQYHCENCGICRIGPKEDFFHCLKCNLCLAMNLQGRHKCIENVSRQNCPICLEDIHTSRVVAHVLPCGHLLHRTCYEEMLKEGYRCPLCMHSALDMTRYWRQLDDEVAQTPMPSEYQNMTVDILCNDCNGRSTVQFHILGMKCKICESYNTAQAGGRRISLDQQ
;
A
#
# COMPACT_ATOMS: atom_id res chain seq x y z
N MET A 1 -1.68 -53.89 54.88
CA MET A 1 -2.31 -53.94 53.54
C MET A 1 -2.24 -52.53 52.97
N ALA A 2 -1.53 -52.36 51.86
CA ALA A 2 -1.14 -51.07 51.32
C ALA A 2 -2.34 -50.19 50.94
N ALA A 3 -2.31 -48.93 51.38
CA ALA A 3 -3.26 -47.90 50.98
C ALA A 3 -2.89 -47.41 49.57
N THR A 4 -3.72 -47.75 48.58
CA THR A 4 -3.62 -47.24 47.22
C THR A 4 -4.17 -45.81 47.18
N ALA A 5 -3.29 -44.82 47.22
CA ALA A 5 -3.60 -43.47 46.78
C ALA A 5 -3.48 -43.44 45.25
N ARG A 6 -4.62 -43.36 44.55
CA ARG A 6 -4.67 -43.02 43.13
C ARG A 6 -4.75 -41.50 43.03
N GLU A 7 -3.64 -40.88 42.67
CA GLU A 7 -3.61 -39.51 42.19
C GLU A 7 -4.00 -39.54 40.71
N ASP A 8 -5.26 -39.24 40.42
CA ASP A 8 -5.73 -39.03 39.06
C ASP A 8 -5.13 -37.71 38.54
N GLY A 9 -4.10 -37.84 37.70
CA GLY A 9 -3.57 -36.76 36.90
C GLY A 9 -4.64 -36.21 35.96
N ALA A 10 -5.23 -35.07 36.33
CA ALA A 10 -6.03 -34.27 35.42
C ALA A 10 -5.09 -33.71 34.34
N SER A 11 -5.05 -34.45 33.22
CA SER A 11 -4.41 -34.11 31.97
C SER A 11 -4.70 -32.65 31.61
N GLY A 12 -3.64 -31.83 31.56
CA GLY A 12 -3.74 -30.44 31.10
C GLY A 12 -4.28 -30.44 29.67
N GLN A 13 -5.51 -29.96 29.50
CA GLN A 13 -6.09 -29.67 28.19
C GLN A 13 -5.18 -28.64 27.51
N GLU A 14 -4.63 -28.99 26.34
CA GLU A 14 -3.84 -28.10 25.51
C GLU A 14 -4.69 -26.87 25.17
N ARG A 15 -4.40 -25.76 25.84
CA ARG A 15 -5.09 -24.48 25.61
C ARG A 15 -4.96 -24.12 24.14
N GLY A 16 -6.09 -23.85 23.47
CA GLY A 16 -6.10 -23.47 22.06
C GLY A 16 -5.11 -22.33 21.80
N GLN A 17 -4.35 -22.43 20.70
CA GLN A 17 -3.33 -21.44 20.36
C GLN A 17 -3.97 -20.05 20.18
N ARG A 18 -3.51 -19.07 20.96
CA ARG A 18 -4.00 -17.69 20.88
C ARG A 18 -3.43 -17.00 19.64
N GLY A 19 -4.32 -16.53 18.77
CA GLY A 19 -3.97 -15.75 17.59
C GLY A 19 -3.28 -16.55 16.49
N CYS A 20 -2.79 -15.80 15.50
CA CYS A 20 -2.02 -16.28 14.36
C CYS A 20 -0.95 -15.23 14.01
N GLU A 21 -0.18 -15.45 12.94
CA GLU A 21 0.79 -14.47 12.45
C GLU A 21 0.19 -13.09 12.12
N HIS A 22 -1.12 -13.04 11.85
CA HIS A 22 -1.82 -11.81 11.47
C HIS A 22 -2.32 -10.99 12.67
N TYR A 23 -2.95 -11.67 13.64
CA TYR A 23 -3.72 -11.03 14.72
C TYR A 23 -3.60 -11.83 16.02
N ASP A 24 -3.46 -11.11 17.14
CA ASP A 24 -3.49 -11.68 18.49
C ASP A 24 -4.93 -11.73 18.99
N ARG A 25 -5.52 -12.92 19.02
CA ARG A 25 -6.95 -13.07 19.35
C ARG A 25 -7.29 -14.39 20.03
N GLY A 26 -8.24 -14.31 20.95
CA GLY A 26 -8.74 -15.40 21.80
C GLY A 26 -9.95 -16.16 21.23
N CYS A 27 -10.26 -16.02 19.94
CA CYS A 27 -11.39 -16.70 19.31
C CYS A 27 -11.12 -17.05 17.84
N LEU A 28 -11.81 -18.09 17.37
CA LEU A 28 -11.92 -18.47 15.97
C LEU A 28 -13.20 -17.86 15.37
N LEU A 29 -13.12 -17.31 14.16
CA LEU A 29 -14.27 -16.88 13.39
C LEU A 29 -14.97 -18.10 12.80
N LYS A 30 -16.30 -18.18 12.93
CA LYS A 30 -17.11 -19.09 12.13
C LYS A 30 -17.44 -18.44 10.80
N ALA A 31 -16.87 -18.97 9.72
CA ALA A 31 -16.99 -18.41 8.38
C ALA A 31 -18.41 -18.65 7.83
N PRO A 32 -19.19 -17.60 7.51
CA PRO A 32 -20.59 -17.76 7.05
C PRO A 32 -20.71 -18.37 5.65
N CYS A 33 -19.62 -18.44 4.88
CA CYS A 33 -19.60 -19.00 3.53
C CYS A 33 -19.44 -20.53 3.50
N CYS A 34 -18.80 -21.12 4.52
CA CYS A 34 -18.45 -22.54 4.54
C CYS A 34 -18.64 -23.22 5.91
N ASP A 35 -19.12 -22.49 6.92
CA ASP A 35 -19.34 -22.92 8.31
C ASP A 35 -18.10 -23.48 9.04
N LYS A 36 -16.91 -23.30 8.45
CA LYS A 36 -15.62 -23.69 9.04
C LYS A 36 -15.09 -22.62 10.00
N LEU A 37 -14.20 -23.04 10.90
CA LEU A 37 -13.60 -22.20 11.92
C LEU A 37 -12.16 -21.81 11.53
N TYR A 38 -11.87 -20.51 11.56
CA TYR A 38 -10.53 -19.99 11.29
C TYR A 38 -10.14 -18.93 12.30
N THR A 39 -8.86 -18.86 12.65
CA THR A 39 -8.36 -17.81 13.55
C THR A 39 -8.66 -16.41 13.02
N CYS A 40 -8.54 -16.18 11.70
CA CYS A 40 -8.95 -14.92 11.10
C CYS A 40 -9.30 -15.08 9.61
N ARG A 41 -9.86 -14.01 9.02
CA ARG A 41 -10.18 -13.96 7.57
C ARG A 41 -8.98 -14.27 6.68
N LEU A 42 -7.78 -13.87 7.07
CA LEU A 42 -6.57 -14.08 6.25
C LEU A 42 -6.15 -15.55 6.28
N CYS A 43 -6.27 -16.20 7.45
CA CYS A 43 -6.08 -17.64 7.57
C CYS A 43 -7.14 -18.41 6.77
N HIS A 44 -8.39 -17.95 6.75
CA HIS A 44 -9.43 -18.52 5.88
C HIS A 44 -9.03 -18.42 4.40
N ASP A 45 -8.79 -17.20 3.90
CA ASP A 45 -8.50 -16.93 2.49
C ASP A 45 -7.21 -17.63 1.99
N ASN A 46 -6.29 -17.99 2.91
CA ASN A 46 -5.08 -18.73 2.55
C ASN A 46 -5.31 -20.25 2.44
N ASN A 47 -6.40 -20.78 3.00
CA ASN A 47 -6.73 -22.21 3.00
C ASN A 47 -7.95 -22.55 2.11
N GLU A 48 -8.69 -21.53 1.66
CA GLU A 48 -9.87 -21.67 0.83
C GLU A 48 -9.68 -20.98 -0.53
N ASP A 49 -10.44 -21.41 -1.53
CA ASP A 49 -10.43 -20.87 -2.89
C ASP A 49 -11.32 -19.62 -3.08
N HIS A 50 -11.83 -19.07 -1.97
CA HIS A 50 -12.72 -17.92 -1.93
C HIS A 50 -12.43 -17.04 -0.71
N GLN A 51 -12.94 -15.80 -0.73
CA GLN A 51 -12.69 -14.83 0.32
C GLN A 51 -13.81 -14.81 1.37
N LEU A 52 -13.42 -14.67 2.65
CA LEU A 52 -14.35 -14.48 3.76
C LEU A 52 -14.85 -13.03 3.82
N ASP A 53 -16.17 -12.87 3.70
CA ASP A 53 -16.84 -11.59 3.90
C ASP A 53 -16.89 -11.24 5.40
N ARG A 54 -15.92 -10.44 5.83
CA ARG A 54 -15.74 -10.02 7.23
C ARG A 54 -16.98 -9.37 7.85
N PHE A 55 -17.84 -8.76 7.04
CA PHE A 55 -19.04 -8.06 7.53
C PHE A 55 -20.19 -9.03 7.83
N LYS A 56 -20.15 -10.24 7.27
CA LYS A 56 -21.19 -11.27 7.43
C LYS A 56 -20.92 -12.24 8.57
N VAL A 57 -19.75 -12.19 9.19
CA VAL A 57 -19.44 -13.03 10.35
C VAL A 57 -20.41 -12.66 11.48
N LYS A 58 -20.95 -13.67 12.17
CA LYS A 58 -21.89 -13.48 13.29
C LYS A 58 -21.53 -14.26 14.53
N GLU A 59 -20.75 -15.33 14.37
CA GLU A 59 -20.45 -16.27 15.42
C GLU A 59 -18.94 -16.48 15.52
N VAL A 60 -18.48 -16.71 16.75
CA VAL A 60 -17.10 -17.03 17.08
C VAL A 60 -17.05 -18.18 18.06
N GLN A 61 -15.97 -18.96 18.02
CA GLN A 61 -15.67 -19.97 19.02
C GLN A 61 -14.57 -19.49 19.96
N CYS A 62 -14.79 -19.61 21.27
CA CYS A 62 -13.75 -19.32 22.26
C CYS A 62 -12.63 -20.37 22.21
N ILE A 63 -11.35 -19.95 22.22
CA ILE A 63 -10.22 -20.90 22.26
C ILE A 63 -10.01 -21.56 23.64
N ASN A 64 -10.60 -20.99 24.70
CA ASN A 64 -10.39 -21.44 26.08
C ASN A 64 -11.48 -22.42 26.56
N CYS A 65 -12.75 -22.20 26.20
CA CYS A 65 -13.87 -23.05 26.62
C CYS A 65 -14.62 -23.69 25.45
N GLU A 66 -14.19 -23.44 24.20
CA GLU A 66 -14.78 -24.01 22.98
C GLU A 66 -16.25 -23.63 22.70
N LYS A 67 -16.86 -22.77 23.53
CA LYS A 67 -18.21 -22.24 23.29
C LYS A 67 -18.29 -21.47 21.98
N ILE A 68 -19.23 -21.89 21.12
CA ILE A 68 -19.69 -21.12 19.97
C ILE A 68 -20.74 -20.13 20.46
N GLN A 69 -20.57 -18.86 20.10
CA GLN A 69 -21.40 -17.76 20.59
C GLN A 69 -21.45 -16.63 19.56
N HIS A 70 -22.31 -15.65 19.81
CA HIS A 70 -22.32 -14.42 19.02
C HIS A 70 -20.96 -13.70 19.11
N ALA A 71 -20.55 -13.11 17.99
CA ALA A 71 -19.35 -12.30 17.91
C ALA A 71 -19.49 -11.08 18.82
N GLN A 72 -18.61 -11.00 19.82
CA GLN A 72 -18.52 -9.91 20.77
C GLN A 72 -17.13 -9.95 21.41
N GLN A 73 -16.72 -8.90 22.13
CA GLN A 73 -15.35 -8.76 22.60
C GLN A 73 -14.90 -9.82 23.64
N THR A 74 -15.84 -10.41 24.38
CA THR A 74 -15.56 -11.31 25.51
C THR A 74 -16.38 -12.59 25.42
N CYS A 75 -15.80 -13.71 25.85
CA CYS A 75 -16.53 -14.98 25.96
C CYS A 75 -17.66 -14.89 26.99
N GLU A 76 -18.84 -15.40 26.63
CA GLU A 76 -20.02 -15.39 27.51
C GLU A 76 -19.95 -16.41 28.66
N GLU A 77 -19.08 -17.43 28.55
CA GLU A 77 -18.98 -18.52 29.52
C GLU A 77 -17.76 -18.38 30.43
N CYS A 78 -16.57 -18.27 29.83
CA CYS A 78 -15.32 -18.21 30.60
C CYS A 78 -14.75 -16.78 30.73
N SER A 79 -15.48 -15.75 30.27
CA SER A 79 -15.08 -14.34 30.36
C SER A 79 -13.72 -14.00 29.72
N THR A 80 -13.23 -14.86 28.84
CA THR A 80 -11.97 -14.62 28.12
C THR A 80 -12.11 -13.44 27.17
N LEU A 81 -11.18 -12.49 27.27
CA LEU A 81 -11.08 -11.38 26.33
C LEU A 81 -10.51 -11.86 24.99
N PHE A 82 -11.32 -11.78 23.92
CA PHE A 82 -10.91 -12.22 22.59
C PHE A 82 -9.93 -11.26 21.92
N GLY A 83 -9.94 -9.98 22.27
CA GLY A 83 -8.98 -9.00 21.80
C GLY A 83 -9.10 -7.72 22.60
N GLU A 84 -7.97 -7.06 22.86
CA GLU A 84 -7.97 -5.72 23.46
C GLU A 84 -8.70 -4.72 22.55
N TYR A 85 -8.51 -4.89 21.24
CA TYR A 85 -9.31 -4.24 20.22
C TYR A 85 -10.36 -5.20 19.66
N TYR A 86 -11.60 -4.72 19.58
CA TYR A 86 -12.68 -5.35 18.84
C TYR A 86 -13.36 -4.32 17.94
N CYS A 87 -13.52 -4.65 16.66
CA CYS A 87 -14.39 -3.90 15.75
C CYS A 87 -15.60 -4.74 15.38
N ASP A 88 -16.77 -4.30 15.80
CA ASP A 88 -18.05 -4.97 15.53
C ASP A 88 -18.40 -4.99 14.03
N ILE A 89 -18.06 -3.92 13.30
CA ILE A 89 -18.32 -3.82 11.86
C ILE A 89 -17.43 -4.80 11.07
N CYS A 90 -16.13 -4.85 11.38
CA CYS A 90 -15.16 -5.67 10.64
C CYS A 90 -14.95 -7.08 11.23
N HIS A 91 -15.52 -7.37 12.40
CA HIS A 91 -15.22 -8.54 13.21
C HIS A 91 -13.70 -8.78 13.40
N LEU A 92 -12.96 -7.67 13.57
CA LEU A 92 -11.52 -7.69 13.80
C LEU A 92 -11.24 -7.74 15.30
N PHE A 93 -10.48 -8.74 15.73
CA PHE A 93 -10.00 -8.92 17.08
C PHE A 93 -8.47 -8.93 17.03
N ASP A 94 -7.83 -8.10 17.85
CA ASP A 94 -6.38 -8.00 17.91
C ASP A 94 -5.94 -7.39 19.26
N LYS A 95 -4.64 -7.31 19.50
CA LYS A 95 -4.05 -6.45 20.53
C LYS A 95 -4.23 -4.95 20.21
N ASP A 96 -4.12 -4.07 21.21
CA ASP A 96 -4.21 -2.63 20.98
C ASP A 96 -2.95 -2.10 20.26
N LYS A 97 -3.15 -1.66 19.02
CA LYS A 97 -2.23 -0.94 18.15
C LYS A 97 -2.78 0.46 17.85
N LYS A 98 -3.67 0.97 18.72
CA LYS A 98 -4.43 2.21 18.54
C LYS A 98 -5.26 2.25 17.27
N GLN A 99 -5.62 1.08 16.74
CA GLN A 99 -6.38 0.94 15.52
C GLN A 99 -7.83 1.43 15.70
N TYR A 100 -8.43 1.88 14.61
CA TYR A 100 -9.78 2.42 14.60
C TYR A 100 -10.48 2.05 13.30
N HIS A 101 -11.81 1.93 13.33
CA HIS A 101 -12.59 1.77 12.10
C HIS A 101 -12.70 3.12 11.39
N CYS A 102 -12.29 3.17 10.11
CA CYS A 102 -12.52 4.34 9.28
C CYS A 102 -13.80 4.14 8.48
N GLU A 103 -14.88 4.85 8.86
CA GLU A 103 -16.20 4.77 8.21
C GLU A 103 -16.12 4.95 6.69
N ASN A 104 -15.37 5.95 6.22
CA ASN A 104 -15.24 6.23 4.79
C ASN A 104 -14.44 5.15 4.03
N CYS A 105 -13.50 4.47 4.70
CA CYS A 105 -12.78 3.36 4.08
C CYS A 105 -13.55 2.04 4.17
N GLY A 106 -14.40 1.86 5.18
CA GLY A 106 -15.03 0.58 5.52
C GLY A 106 -14.05 -0.47 6.05
N ILE A 107 -12.91 -0.05 6.61
CA ILE A 107 -11.89 -0.93 7.19
C ILE A 107 -11.22 -0.30 8.41
N CYS A 108 -10.74 -1.16 9.31
CA CYS A 108 -9.87 -0.77 10.41
C CYS A 108 -8.50 -0.32 9.89
N ARG A 109 -8.02 0.84 10.37
CA ARG A 109 -6.68 1.38 10.13
C ARG A 109 -5.89 1.35 11.44
N ILE A 110 -4.58 1.16 11.35
CA ILE A 110 -3.68 1.36 12.50
C ILE A 110 -3.65 2.85 12.83
N GLY A 111 -3.68 3.20 14.11
CA GLY A 111 -3.75 4.59 14.56
C GLY A 111 -2.57 5.01 15.44
N PRO A 112 -2.77 6.01 16.32
CA PRO A 112 -4.06 6.48 16.83
C PRO A 112 -4.89 7.30 15.84
N LYS A 113 -6.21 7.37 16.04
CA LYS A 113 -7.16 7.97 15.06
C LYS A 113 -6.87 9.44 14.80
N GLU A 114 -6.46 10.16 15.83
CA GLU A 114 -6.12 11.58 15.83
C GLU A 114 -4.90 11.92 14.95
N ASP A 115 -4.02 10.95 14.67
CA ASP A 115 -2.83 11.16 13.84
C ASP A 115 -3.13 11.05 12.34
N PHE A 116 -4.36 10.68 11.97
CA PHE A 116 -4.75 10.47 10.58
C PHE A 116 -6.04 11.21 10.25
N PHE A 117 -6.10 11.75 9.04
CA PHE A 117 -7.35 12.23 8.44
C PHE A 117 -7.70 11.39 7.22
N HIS A 118 -8.98 11.24 6.97
CA HIS A 118 -9.46 10.66 5.72
C HIS A 118 -9.72 11.78 4.71
N CYS A 119 -9.04 11.75 3.56
CA CYS A 119 -9.32 12.68 2.49
C CYS A 119 -10.46 12.15 1.61
N LEU A 120 -11.62 12.81 1.64
CA LEU A 120 -12.80 12.41 0.85
C LEU A 120 -12.58 12.49 -0.66
N LYS A 121 -11.65 13.33 -1.13
CA LYS A 121 -11.36 13.47 -2.56
C LYS A 121 -10.54 12.30 -3.10
N CYS A 122 -9.45 11.92 -2.43
CA CYS A 122 -8.59 10.83 -2.89
C CYS A 122 -8.91 9.46 -2.26
N ASN A 123 -9.82 9.42 -1.28
CA ASN A 123 -10.23 8.23 -0.53
C ASN A 123 -9.07 7.53 0.23
N LEU A 124 -8.07 8.29 0.67
CA LEU A 124 -6.93 7.80 1.47
C LEU A 124 -7.02 8.28 2.92
N CYS A 125 -6.65 7.40 3.84
CA CYS A 125 -6.28 7.79 5.21
C CYS A 125 -4.80 8.19 5.20
N LEU A 126 -4.52 9.45 5.48
CA LEU A 126 -3.18 10.04 5.44
C LEU A 126 -2.84 10.63 6.80
N ALA A 127 -1.55 10.73 7.11
CA ALA A 127 -1.08 11.37 8.32
C ALA A 127 -1.54 12.85 8.38
N MET A 128 -1.92 13.35 9.56
CA MET A 128 -2.45 14.71 9.76
C MET A 128 -1.57 15.79 9.16
N ASN A 129 -0.26 15.61 9.19
CA ASN A 129 0.67 16.57 8.60
C ASN A 129 0.43 16.77 7.09
N LEU A 130 -0.09 15.79 6.35
CA LEU A 130 -0.41 15.85 4.91
C LEU A 130 -1.75 16.54 4.59
N GLN A 131 -2.50 16.96 5.60
CA GLN A 131 -3.78 17.63 5.40
C GLN A 131 -3.59 18.94 4.64
N GLY A 132 -4.33 19.10 3.54
CA GLY A 132 -4.25 20.27 2.66
C GLY A 132 -2.99 20.40 1.80
N ARG A 133 -1.94 19.59 2.03
CA ARG A 133 -0.64 19.70 1.33
C ARG A 133 -0.27 18.52 0.43
N HIS A 134 -0.98 17.41 0.51
CA HIS A 134 -0.69 16.24 -0.32
C HIS A 134 -1.15 16.45 -1.77
N LYS A 135 -0.46 15.78 -2.71
CA LYS A 135 -0.90 15.72 -4.11
C LYS A 135 -2.14 14.83 -4.21
N CYS A 136 -3.29 15.47 -4.31
CA CYS A 136 -4.58 14.81 -4.21
C CYS A 136 -5.15 14.49 -5.61
N ILE A 137 -5.09 13.21 -6.00
CA ILE A 137 -5.76 12.69 -7.19
C ILE A 137 -7.10 12.08 -6.77
N GLU A 138 -8.17 12.46 -7.45
CA GLU A 138 -9.52 12.00 -7.12
C GLU A 138 -9.66 10.49 -7.26
N ASN A 139 -10.30 9.84 -6.27
CA ASN A 139 -10.55 8.40 -6.25
C ASN A 139 -9.33 7.50 -6.46
N VAL A 140 -8.11 8.02 -6.26
CA VAL A 140 -6.90 7.28 -6.61
C VAL A 140 -6.75 5.96 -5.84
N SER A 141 -7.22 5.89 -4.58
CA SER A 141 -7.20 4.63 -3.82
C SER A 141 -8.16 3.58 -4.34
N ARG A 142 -9.20 3.99 -5.07
CA ARG A 142 -10.24 3.11 -5.64
C ARG A 142 -9.88 2.58 -7.03
N GLN A 143 -8.66 2.85 -7.49
CA GLN A 143 -8.13 2.32 -8.74
C GLN A 143 -7.28 1.08 -8.45
N ASN A 144 -7.22 0.17 -9.41
CA ASN A 144 -6.34 -0.98 -9.35
C ASN A 144 -4.89 -0.55 -9.57
N CYS A 145 -3.96 -1.33 -9.04
CA CYS A 145 -2.53 -1.15 -9.31
C CYS A 145 -2.27 -1.33 -10.81
N PRO A 146 -1.65 -0.37 -11.52
CA PRO A 146 -1.41 -0.46 -12.95
C PRO A 146 -0.41 -1.55 -13.35
N ILE A 147 0.29 -2.17 -12.39
CA ILE A 147 1.29 -3.21 -12.63
C ILE A 147 0.67 -4.61 -12.50
N CYS A 148 0.00 -4.91 -11.38
CA CYS A 148 -0.60 -6.23 -11.15
C CYS A 148 -2.11 -6.29 -11.44
N LEU A 149 -2.75 -5.14 -11.70
CA LEU A 149 -4.20 -4.99 -11.94
C LEU A 149 -5.11 -5.37 -10.77
N GLU A 150 -4.55 -5.52 -9.57
CA GLU A 150 -5.29 -5.83 -8.35
C GLU A 150 -5.70 -4.58 -7.57
N ASP A 151 -6.75 -4.70 -6.75
CA ASP A 151 -7.26 -3.61 -5.92
C ASP A 151 -6.19 -3.06 -4.96
N ILE A 152 -6.08 -1.74 -4.84
CA ILE A 152 -5.14 -1.08 -3.92
C ILE A 152 -5.76 -0.84 -2.55
N HIS A 153 -7.06 -0.48 -2.50
CA HIS A 153 -7.70 0.03 -1.28
C HIS A 153 -7.78 -1.01 -0.16
N THR A 154 -8.16 -2.24 -0.52
CA THR A 154 -8.41 -3.36 0.40
C THR A 154 -7.26 -4.36 0.43
N SER A 155 -6.21 -4.14 -0.39
CA SER A 155 -5.03 -4.99 -0.42
C SER A 155 -4.36 -5.10 0.93
N ARG A 156 -3.78 -6.28 1.17
CA ARG A 156 -2.89 -6.54 2.32
C ARG A 156 -1.53 -5.87 2.12
N VAL A 157 -1.14 -5.62 0.87
CA VAL A 157 0.11 -4.95 0.53
C VAL A 157 -0.08 -3.45 0.67
N VAL A 158 0.79 -2.81 1.45
CA VAL A 158 0.77 -1.36 1.66
C VAL A 158 0.83 -0.64 0.31
N ALA A 159 -0.04 0.36 0.13
CA ALA A 159 0.02 1.24 -1.03
C ALA A 159 1.16 2.26 -0.87
N HIS A 160 1.96 2.44 -1.91
CA HIS A 160 2.98 3.46 -2.01
C HIS A 160 2.47 4.65 -2.81
N VAL A 161 2.59 5.86 -2.25
CA VAL A 161 2.18 7.10 -2.91
C VAL A 161 3.38 7.70 -3.64
N LEU A 162 3.34 7.72 -4.96
CA LEU A 162 4.39 8.31 -5.79
C LEU A 162 4.39 9.85 -5.68
N PRO A 163 5.51 10.54 -5.97
CA PRO A 163 5.55 12.01 -6.04
C PRO A 163 4.54 12.60 -7.02
N CYS A 164 4.20 11.85 -8.07
CA CYS A 164 3.17 12.25 -9.02
C CYS A 164 1.74 12.14 -8.50
N GLY A 165 1.51 11.50 -7.35
CA GLY A 165 0.22 11.29 -6.69
C GLY A 165 -0.42 9.93 -6.99
N HIS A 166 0.08 9.18 -7.98
CA HIS A 166 -0.41 7.84 -8.30
C HIS A 166 0.01 6.81 -7.24
N LEU A 167 -0.73 5.71 -7.19
CA LEU A 167 -0.53 4.62 -6.23
C LEU A 167 -0.05 3.36 -6.92
N LEU A 168 0.85 2.64 -6.26
CA LEU A 168 1.25 1.27 -6.58
C LEU A 168 1.21 0.44 -5.29
N HIS A 169 1.04 -0.88 -5.37
CA HIS A 169 1.43 -1.73 -4.23
C HIS A 169 2.93 -1.57 -3.98
N ARG A 170 3.35 -1.62 -2.72
CA ARG A 170 4.77 -1.50 -2.34
C ARG A 170 5.67 -2.48 -3.10
N THR A 171 5.24 -3.73 -3.23
CA THR A 171 5.98 -4.76 -3.99
C THR A 171 6.07 -4.40 -5.48
N CYS A 172 4.98 -3.93 -6.08
CA CYS A 172 4.98 -3.49 -7.49
C CYS A 172 5.86 -2.26 -7.71
N TYR A 173 5.90 -1.34 -6.74
CA TYR A 173 6.81 -0.19 -6.75
C TYR A 173 8.28 -0.63 -6.68
N GLU A 174 8.61 -1.53 -5.76
CA GLU A 174 9.97 -2.07 -5.61
C GLU A 174 10.42 -2.83 -6.87
N GLU A 175 9.55 -3.62 -7.51
CA GLU A 175 9.84 -4.27 -8.79
C GLU A 175 10.02 -3.26 -9.93
N MET A 176 9.14 -2.25 -10.04
CA MET A 176 9.26 -1.19 -11.05
C MET A 176 10.61 -0.48 -10.97
N LEU A 177 11.10 -0.20 -9.77
CA LEU A 177 12.38 0.49 -9.56
C LEU A 177 13.61 -0.29 -10.04
N LYS A 178 13.51 -1.61 -10.23
CA LYS A 178 14.61 -2.40 -10.82
C LYS A 178 14.80 -2.10 -12.30
N GLU A 179 13.70 -1.80 -13.00
CA GLU A 179 13.69 -1.54 -14.45
C GLU A 179 13.75 -0.04 -14.77
N GLY A 180 13.25 0.82 -13.88
CA GLY A 180 13.29 2.26 -14.12
C GLY A 180 12.71 3.11 -13.02
N TYR A 181 12.94 4.42 -13.13
CA TYR A 181 12.54 5.41 -12.12
C TYR A 181 11.22 6.10 -12.45
N ARG A 182 10.45 5.68 -13.46
CA ARG A 182 9.29 6.44 -13.97
C ARG A 182 7.97 5.78 -13.59
N CYS A 183 6.98 6.60 -13.23
CA CYS A 183 5.62 6.14 -13.01
C CYS A 183 5.03 5.55 -14.31
N PRO A 184 4.44 4.33 -14.28
CA PRO A 184 3.89 3.69 -15.48
C PRO A 184 2.65 4.40 -16.03
N LEU A 185 2.02 5.27 -15.25
CA LEU A 185 0.80 5.99 -15.63
C LEU A 185 1.09 7.35 -16.29
N CYS A 186 2.15 8.04 -15.88
CA CYS A 186 2.40 9.42 -16.33
C CYS A 186 3.86 9.74 -16.65
N MET A 187 4.77 8.77 -16.55
CA MET A 187 6.21 8.89 -16.83
C MET A 187 6.99 9.84 -15.90
N HIS A 188 6.33 10.51 -14.94
CA HIS A 188 6.98 11.34 -13.94
C HIS A 188 7.95 10.51 -13.08
N SER A 189 9.08 11.10 -12.69
CA SER A 189 10.07 10.49 -11.81
C SER A 189 9.44 10.06 -10.48
N ALA A 190 9.60 8.79 -10.13
CA ALA A 190 9.12 8.17 -8.91
C ALA A 190 10.06 8.40 -7.72
N LEU A 191 11.29 8.83 -8.00
CA LEU A 191 12.36 9.09 -7.05
C LEU A 191 12.87 10.52 -7.18
N ASP A 192 13.60 11.00 -6.17
CA ASP A 192 14.43 12.19 -6.32
C ASP A 192 15.64 11.87 -7.21
N MET A 193 15.59 12.37 -8.43
CA MET A 193 16.60 12.14 -9.46
C MET A 193 17.70 13.22 -9.47
N THR A 194 17.67 14.20 -8.55
CA THR A 194 18.60 15.35 -8.54
C THR A 194 20.07 14.93 -8.64
N ARG A 195 20.46 13.89 -7.89
CA ARG A 195 21.84 13.37 -7.93
C ARG A 195 22.19 12.80 -9.30
N TYR A 196 21.28 12.06 -9.92
CA TYR A 196 21.49 11.45 -11.22
C TYR A 196 21.53 12.51 -12.34
N TRP A 197 20.69 13.54 -12.24
CA TRP A 197 20.73 14.69 -13.16
C TRP A 197 22.08 15.41 -13.16
N ARG A 198 22.70 15.59 -11.98
CA ARG A 198 24.06 16.15 -11.89
C ARG A 198 25.10 15.28 -12.58
N GLN A 199 24.97 13.95 -12.51
CA GLN A 199 25.88 13.05 -13.23
C GLN A 199 25.69 13.19 -14.75
N LEU A 200 24.45 13.30 -15.23
CA LEU A 200 24.19 13.57 -16.64
C LEU A 200 24.69 14.95 -17.09
N ASP A 201 24.63 15.98 -16.24
CA ASP A 201 25.24 17.28 -16.53
C ASP A 201 26.75 17.12 -16.80
N ASP A 202 27.46 16.39 -15.94
CA ASP A 202 28.89 16.12 -16.09
C ASP A 202 29.19 15.33 -17.39
N GLU A 203 28.43 14.25 -17.65
CA GLU A 203 28.62 13.43 -18.86
C GLU A 203 28.34 14.19 -20.16
N VAL A 204 27.31 15.04 -20.17
CA VAL A 204 26.99 15.94 -21.29
C VAL A 204 28.12 16.93 -21.53
N ALA A 205 28.68 17.53 -20.48
CA ALA A 205 29.79 18.46 -20.61
C ALA A 205 31.07 17.79 -21.14
N GLN A 206 31.31 16.52 -20.81
CA GLN A 206 32.47 15.75 -21.26
C GLN A 206 32.29 15.11 -22.66
N THR A 207 31.10 15.19 -23.25
CA THR A 207 30.79 14.53 -24.54
C THR A 207 30.28 15.54 -25.57
N PRO A 208 31.14 16.42 -26.15
CA PRO A 208 30.69 17.39 -27.14
C PRO A 208 30.00 16.72 -28.34
N MET A 209 28.86 17.29 -28.77
CA MET A 209 28.15 16.81 -29.96
C MET A 209 28.97 17.07 -31.25
N PRO A 210 28.87 16.19 -32.27
CA PRO A 210 29.46 16.44 -33.58
C PRO A 210 28.99 17.77 -34.19
N SER A 211 29.82 18.37 -35.06
CA SER A 211 29.56 19.70 -35.62
C SER A 211 28.23 19.82 -36.35
N GLU A 212 27.75 18.74 -36.97
CA GLU A 212 26.45 18.68 -37.66
C GLU A 212 25.25 18.85 -36.70
N TYR A 213 25.45 18.60 -35.40
CA TYR A 213 24.42 18.69 -34.37
C TYR A 213 24.67 19.80 -33.34
N GLN A 214 25.85 20.43 -33.35
CA GLN A 214 26.26 21.38 -32.30
C GLN A 214 25.33 22.58 -32.16
N ASN A 215 24.77 23.07 -33.27
CA ASN A 215 23.81 24.18 -33.30
C ASN A 215 22.34 23.72 -33.39
N MET A 216 22.10 22.42 -33.23
CA MET A 216 20.75 21.86 -33.30
C MET A 216 20.00 22.09 -31.99
N THR A 217 18.79 22.62 -32.10
CA THR A 217 17.85 22.73 -31.00
C THR A 217 16.65 21.82 -31.21
N VAL A 218 16.02 21.44 -30.11
CA VAL A 218 14.81 20.61 -30.10
C VAL A 218 13.83 21.14 -29.07
N ASP A 219 12.55 21.10 -29.43
CA ASP A 219 11.46 21.33 -28.49
C ASP A 219 11.25 20.06 -27.67
N ILE A 220 11.18 20.22 -26.34
CA ILE A 220 10.95 19.14 -25.41
C ILE A 220 9.72 19.38 -24.54
N LEU A 221 9.13 18.29 -24.09
CA LEU A 221 8.16 18.22 -23.00
C LEU A 221 8.79 17.50 -21.82
N CYS A 222 8.77 18.10 -20.64
CA CYS A 222 9.29 17.47 -19.43
C CYS A 222 8.19 16.67 -18.71
N ASN A 223 8.48 15.42 -18.35
CA ASN A 223 7.54 14.56 -17.62
C ASN A 223 7.47 14.88 -16.11
N ASP A 224 8.43 15.65 -15.59
CA ASP A 224 8.47 16.00 -14.16
C ASP A 224 7.74 17.32 -13.86
N CYS A 225 7.93 18.36 -14.70
CA CYS A 225 7.24 19.64 -14.50
C CYS A 225 6.11 19.93 -15.51
N ASN A 226 5.89 19.06 -16.50
CA ASN A 226 4.96 19.24 -17.63
C ASN A 226 5.24 20.50 -18.47
N GLY A 227 6.40 21.13 -18.28
CA GLY A 227 6.82 22.31 -19.01
C GLY A 227 7.34 21.99 -20.41
N ARG A 228 7.17 22.96 -21.31
CA ARG A 228 7.77 22.93 -22.66
C ARG A 228 8.93 23.91 -22.73
N SER A 229 10.00 23.51 -23.41
CA SER A 229 11.16 24.38 -23.64
C SER A 229 11.93 23.94 -24.86
N THR A 230 12.55 24.88 -25.57
CA THR A 230 13.52 24.61 -26.63
C THR A 230 14.92 24.51 -26.03
N VAL A 231 15.64 23.42 -26.27
CA VAL A 231 16.95 23.13 -25.67
C VAL A 231 17.95 22.67 -26.73
N GLN A 232 19.25 22.74 -26.43
CA GLN A 232 20.27 22.13 -27.29
C GLN A 232 20.04 20.62 -27.35
N PHE A 233 20.09 20.07 -28.56
CA PHE A 233 20.02 18.62 -28.74
C PHE A 233 21.31 17.97 -28.24
N HIS A 234 21.16 16.94 -27.41
CA HIS A 234 22.27 16.13 -26.96
C HIS A 234 21.84 14.67 -26.84
N ILE A 235 22.67 13.74 -27.32
CA ILE A 235 22.32 12.32 -27.41
C ILE A 235 22.13 11.66 -26.03
N LEU A 236 22.90 12.09 -25.03
CA LEU A 236 22.79 11.57 -23.65
C LEU A 236 21.55 12.05 -22.90
N GLY A 237 20.96 13.18 -23.30
CA GLY A 237 19.75 13.68 -22.65
C GLY A 237 19.50 15.16 -22.90
N MET A 238 18.23 15.54 -22.81
CA MET A 238 17.77 16.91 -23.04
C MET A 238 17.29 17.51 -21.71
N LYS A 239 18.06 18.43 -21.13
CA LYS A 239 17.76 19.02 -19.82
C LYS A 239 16.64 20.04 -19.89
N CYS A 240 15.60 19.87 -19.07
CA CYS A 240 14.52 20.85 -18.95
C CYS A 240 15.05 22.18 -18.39
N LYS A 241 14.75 23.30 -19.06
CA LYS A 241 15.14 24.65 -18.59
C LYS A 241 14.37 25.14 -17.35
N ILE A 242 13.27 24.47 -16.99
CA ILE A 242 12.36 24.91 -15.92
C ILE A 242 12.67 24.20 -14.60
N CYS A 243 12.84 22.88 -14.64
CA CYS A 243 13.05 22.07 -13.44
C CYS A 243 14.37 21.28 -13.44
N GLU A 244 15.22 21.48 -14.45
CA GLU A 244 16.54 20.83 -14.59
C GLU A 244 16.52 19.31 -14.75
N SER A 245 15.34 18.70 -14.86
CA SER A 245 15.19 17.27 -15.10
C SER A 245 15.59 16.87 -16.52
N TYR A 246 16.24 15.71 -16.65
CA TYR A 246 16.46 15.04 -17.93
C TYR A 246 15.35 14.04 -18.29
N ASN A 247 14.30 13.92 -17.46
CA ASN A 247 13.12 13.12 -17.78
C ASN A 247 12.21 13.86 -18.78
N THR A 248 12.69 13.98 -20.02
CA THR A 248 12.06 14.76 -21.09
C THR A 248 11.88 13.92 -22.35
N ALA A 249 10.92 14.31 -23.16
CA ALA A 249 10.67 13.73 -24.48
C ALA A 249 10.65 14.85 -25.53
N GLN A 250 11.09 14.55 -26.75
CA GLN A 250 10.98 15.52 -27.84
C GLN A 250 9.49 15.77 -28.15
N ALA A 251 9.08 17.02 -28.05
CA ALA A 251 7.75 17.44 -28.47
C ALA A 251 7.76 17.50 -30.00
N GLY A 252 6.97 16.66 -30.66
CA GLY A 252 6.96 16.53 -32.13
C GLY A 252 6.93 17.90 -32.85
N GLY A 253 7.98 18.18 -33.61
CA GLY A 253 8.20 19.40 -34.37
C GLY A 253 9.49 19.29 -35.18
N ARG A 254 9.44 19.62 -36.48
CA ARG A 254 10.57 19.47 -37.41
C ARG A 254 11.68 20.48 -37.11
N ARG A 255 12.91 19.97 -37.29
CA ARG A 255 14.24 20.58 -37.27
C ARG A 255 14.27 22.00 -37.86
N ILE A 256 14.86 22.95 -37.13
CA ILE A 256 15.39 24.20 -37.70
C ILE A 256 16.89 24.17 -37.43
N SER A 257 17.69 23.94 -38.47
CA SER A 257 19.10 24.35 -38.41
C SER A 257 19.10 25.87 -38.44
N LEU A 258 19.85 26.51 -37.54
CA LEU A 258 20.02 27.97 -37.54
C LEU A 258 20.62 28.48 -38.86
N ASP A 259 21.21 27.61 -39.68
CA ASP A 259 21.79 27.93 -40.99
C ASP A 259 20.76 27.98 -42.15
N GLN A 260 19.45 27.91 -41.86
CA GLN A 260 18.38 28.01 -42.88
C GLN A 260 17.38 29.16 -42.63
N GLN A 261 17.78 30.21 -41.90
CA GLN A 261 17.12 31.53 -42.00
C GLN A 261 17.69 32.33 -43.17
#